data_AF-A0A1C7FI09-F1
#
_entry.id   AF-A0A1C7FI09-F1
#
_cell.length_a   1.000
_cell.length_b   1.000
_cell.length_c   1.000
_cell.angle_alpha   90.00
_cell.angle_beta   90.00
_cell.angle_gamma   90.00
#
_symmetry.space_group_name_H-M   'P 1'
#
loop_
_entity.id
_entity.type
_entity.pdbx_description
1 polymer ?
#
loop_
_entity_poly.entity_id
_entity_poly.type
_entity_poly.pdbx_seq_one_letter_code
_entity_poly.pdbx_strand_id
1 'polypeptide(L)'
;MYYCLRRWIRFVSPIHVGNLVEVSAKVIYTGSSSMHIAIDVQASDPKELTNRLTTHCIVIMVAVDENGKPSPVPEWVPSNDEDIELRESAIRLMNMRKQIGQEMEAHVKYLK
;
A
#
# COMPACT_ATOMS: atom_id res chain seq x y z
N MET A 1 -2.79 -13.68 11.48
CA MET A 1 -3.77 -13.31 10.42
C MET A 1 -3.47 -11.88 9.96
N TYR A 2 -3.79 -11.46 8.72
CA TYR A 2 -3.57 -10.08 8.28
C TYR A 2 -4.89 -9.46 7.79
N TYR A 3 -5.19 -8.22 8.19
CA TYR A 3 -6.34 -7.47 7.67
C TYR A 3 -5.87 -6.31 6.79
N CYS A 4 -6.50 -6.17 5.61
CA CYS A 4 -6.18 -5.17 4.60
C CYS A 4 -6.99 -3.89 4.82
N LEU A 5 -6.30 -2.77 5.04
CA LEU A 5 -6.92 -1.44 5.05
C LEU A 5 -6.81 -0.84 3.64
N ARG A 6 -7.75 -1.17 2.76
CA ARG A 6 -7.80 -0.64 1.38
C ARG A 6 -8.13 0.86 1.44
N ARG A 7 -7.14 1.73 1.17
CA ARG A 7 -7.34 3.19 1.31
C ARG A 7 -7.13 4.00 0.03
N TRP A 8 -6.16 3.65 -0.83
CA TRP A 8 -5.89 4.45 -2.03
C TRP A 8 -5.48 3.59 -3.22
N ILE A 9 -6.29 3.63 -4.27
CA ILE A 9 -6.00 2.97 -5.55
C ILE A 9 -6.15 4.01 -6.64
N ARG A 10 -5.13 4.12 -7.49
CA ARG A 10 -5.16 4.95 -8.68
C ARG A 10 -5.20 4.07 -9.91
N PHE A 11 -6.30 4.19 -10.65
CA PHE A 11 -6.44 3.61 -11.98
C PHE A 11 -5.90 4.62 -12.99
N VAL A 12 -4.78 4.29 -13.60
CA VAL A 12 -4.09 5.09 -14.62
C VAL A 12 -4.62 4.76 -16.02
N SER A 13 -4.89 3.48 -16.29
CA SER A 13 -5.41 3.04 -17.58
C SER A 13 -6.27 1.76 -17.45
N PRO A 14 -7.23 1.54 -18.37
CA PRO A 14 -8.10 0.37 -18.32
C PRO A 14 -7.35 -0.93 -18.68
N ILE A 15 -7.86 -2.06 -18.20
CA ILE A 15 -7.43 -3.41 -18.60
C ILE A 15 -8.50 -3.97 -19.53
N HIS A 16 -8.12 -4.43 -20.72
CA HIS A 16 -9.03 -5.04 -21.69
C HIS A 16 -9.06 -6.56 -21.54
N VAL A 17 -10.17 -7.17 -21.97
CA VAL A 17 -10.31 -8.63 -22.01
C VAL A 17 -9.25 -9.19 -22.97
N GLY A 18 -8.52 -10.19 -22.49
CA GLY A 18 -7.42 -10.81 -23.25
C GLY A 18 -6.04 -10.19 -22.99
N ASN A 19 -5.94 -9.13 -22.19
CA ASN A 19 -4.63 -8.62 -21.76
C ASN A 19 -3.95 -9.59 -20.77
N LEU A 20 -2.63 -9.73 -20.90
CA LEU A 20 -1.78 -10.32 -19.88
C LEU A 20 -1.64 -9.29 -18.76
N VAL A 21 -1.88 -9.72 -17.52
CA VAL A 21 -1.78 -8.85 -16.33
C VAL A 21 -0.63 -9.34 -15.47
N GLU A 22 0.30 -8.42 -15.20
CA GLU A 22 1.42 -8.65 -14.29
C GLU A 22 1.22 -7.78 -13.04
N VAL A 23 1.35 -8.41 -11.86
CA VAL A 23 1.21 -7.74 -10.58
C VAL A 23 2.51 -7.88 -9.82
N SER A 24 3.17 -6.74 -9.60
CA SER A 24 4.37 -6.64 -8.80
C SER A 24 4.03 -6.04 -7.46
N ALA A 25 4.38 -6.72 -6.37
CA ALA A 25 4.14 -6.26 -5.02
C ALA A 25 5.46 -6.23 -4.23
N LYS A 26 5.72 -5.11 -3.54
CA LYS A 26 6.94 -4.92 -2.76
C LYS A 26 6.61 -4.30 -1.41
N VAL A 27 7.21 -4.84 -0.34
CA VAL A 27 7.17 -4.19 0.98
C VAL A 27 8.06 -2.96 0.91
N ILE A 28 7.48 -1.79 1.22
CA ILE A 28 8.19 -0.50 1.16
C ILE A 28 8.41 0.11 2.54
N TYR A 29 7.69 -0.37 3.57
CA TYR A 29 7.86 0.10 4.94
C TYR A 29 7.18 -0.88 5.92
N THR A 30 7.80 -1.05 7.08
CA THR A 30 7.26 -1.82 8.21
C THR A 30 7.24 -0.94 9.45
N GLY A 31 6.06 -0.82 10.07
CA GLY A 31 5.89 -0.22 11.39
C GLY A 31 5.99 -1.28 12.48
N SER A 32 5.39 -1.01 13.65
CA SER A 32 5.41 -1.96 14.77
C SER A 32 4.63 -3.24 14.47
N SER A 33 3.40 -3.10 13.95
CA SER A 33 2.49 -4.21 13.63
C SER A 33 1.89 -4.10 12.22
N SER A 34 2.32 -3.10 11.45
CA SER A 34 1.79 -2.80 10.12
C SER A 34 2.86 -2.89 9.04
N MET A 35 2.49 -3.37 7.87
CA MET A 35 3.35 -3.44 6.69
C MET A 35 2.70 -2.67 5.54
N HIS A 36 3.45 -1.79 4.92
CA HIS A 36 3.05 -1.02 3.75
C HIS A 36 3.61 -1.72 2.52
N ILE A 37 2.74 -2.00 1.57
CA ILE A 37 3.04 -2.77 0.36
C ILE A 37 2.67 -1.90 -0.85
N ALA A 38 3.66 -1.56 -1.67
CA ALA A 38 3.42 -0.99 -2.99
C ALA A 38 3.02 -2.10 -3.96
N ILE A 39 1.97 -1.85 -4.74
CA ILE A 39 1.47 -2.77 -5.75
C ILE A 39 1.37 -2.02 -7.07
N ASP A 40 2.10 -2.52 -8.05
CA ASP A 40 2.09 -2.09 -9.44
C ASP A 40 1.41 -3.16 -10.30
N VAL A 41 0.38 -2.75 -11.02
CA VAL A 41 -0.34 -3.61 -11.96
C VAL A 41 -0.07 -3.12 -13.37
N GLN A 42 0.59 -3.94 -14.16
CA GLN A 42 0.84 -3.71 -15.56
C GLN A 42 -0.06 -4.61 -16.41
N ALA A 43 -0.50 -4.11 -17.55
CA ALA A 43 -1.22 -4.90 -18.53
C ALA A 43 -0.62 -4.71 -19.93
N SER A 44 -0.55 -5.80 -20.69
CA SER A 44 -0.07 -5.81 -22.07
C SER A 44 -0.96 -6.67 -22.97
N ASP A 45 -0.97 -6.38 -24.27
CA ASP A 45 -1.54 -7.31 -25.24
C ASP A 45 -0.55 -8.48 -25.41
N PRO A 46 -0.96 -9.75 -25.29
CA PRO A 46 -0.03 -10.88 -25.50
C PRO A 46 0.67 -10.88 -26.86
N LYS A 47 0.12 -10.19 -27.86
CA LYS A 47 0.69 -10.04 -29.20
C LYS A 47 1.66 -8.86 -29.31
N GLU A 48 1.60 -7.90 -28.41
CA GLU A 48 2.47 -6.72 -28.38
C GLU A 48 3.35 -6.74 -27.12
N LEU A 49 4.67 -6.56 -27.25
CA LEU A 49 5.57 -6.51 -26.09
C LEU A 49 5.50 -5.17 -25.31
N THR A 50 4.36 -4.48 -25.33
CA THR A 50 4.19 -3.16 -24.71
C THR A 50 3.47 -3.29 -23.36
N ASN A 51 4.24 -3.19 -22.27
CA ASN A 51 3.68 -3.15 -20.91
C ASN A 51 3.19 -1.74 -20.59
N ARG A 52 1.92 -1.62 -20.14
CA ARG A 52 1.33 -0.36 -19.69
C ARG A 52 1.00 -0.44 -18.20
N LEU A 53 1.42 0.56 -17.43
CA LEU A 53 0.97 0.71 -16.04
C LEU A 53 -0.53 1.02 -16.02
N THR A 54 -1.29 0.17 -15.34
CA THR A 54 -2.75 0.28 -15.24
C THR A 54 -3.18 0.78 -13.88
N THR A 55 -2.59 0.23 -12.82
CA THR A 55 -2.97 0.55 -11.45
C THR A 55 -1.74 0.64 -10.59
N HIS A 56 -1.66 1.70 -9.81
CA HIS A 56 -0.70 1.81 -8.72
C HIS A 56 -1.48 1.98 -7.42
N CYS A 57 -1.17 1.17 -6.42
CA CYS A 57 -1.77 1.30 -5.10
C CYS A 57 -0.81 0.94 -3.97
N ILE A 58 -1.06 1.55 -2.81
CA ILE A 58 -0.33 1.22 -1.59
C ILE A 58 -1.35 0.64 -0.61
N VAL A 59 -1.05 -0.57 -0.15
CA VAL A 59 -1.88 -1.31 0.78
C VAL A 59 -1.18 -1.38 2.13
N ILE A 60 -1.95 -1.16 3.19
CA ILE A 60 -1.47 -1.32 4.56
C ILE A 60 -2.08 -2.58 5.15
N MET A 61 -1.22 -3.52 5.51
CA MET A 61 -1.56 -4.78 6.16
C MET A 61 -1.21 -4.68 7.63
N VAL A 62 -2.09 -5.13 8.52
CA VAL A 62 -1.80 -5.20 9.97
C VAL A 62 -1.72 -6.67 10.37
N ALA A 63 -0.61 -7.06 11.00
CA ALA A 63 -0.45 -8.39 11.57
C ALA A 63 -1.26 -8.48 12.86
N VAL A 64 -2.09 -9.52 12.97
CA VAL A 64 -2.84 -9.83 14.19
C VAL A 64 -2.55 -11.26 14.66
N ASP A 65 -2.49 -11.43 15.99
CA ASP A 65 -2.35 -12.70 16.67
C ASP A 65 -3.67 -13.50 16.68
N GLU A 66 -3.67 -14.66 17.32
CA GLU A 66 -4.85 -15.54 17.45
C GLU A 66 -6.00 -14.90 18.27
N ASN A 67 -5.69 -13.89 19.09
CA ASN A 67 -6.65 -13.15 19.90
C ASN A 67 -7.14 -11.87 19.20
N GLY A 68 -6.75 -11.63 17.94
CA GLY A 68 -7.09 -10.42 17.19
C GLY A 68 -6.32 -9.17 17.61
N LYS A 69 -5.28 -9.28 18.44
CA LYS A 69 -4.43 -8.16 18.84
C LYS A 69 -3.29 -7.93 17.85
N PRO A 70 -2.87 -6.67 17.64
CA PRO A 70 -1.72 -6.39 16.76
C PRO A 70 -0.46 -7.11 17.23
N SER A 71 0.16 -7.86 16.32
CA SER A 71 1.40 -8.61 16.57
C SER A 71 2.59 -7.86 15.96
N PRO A 72 3.79 -7.90 16.58
CA PRO A 72 4.98 -7.32 16.00
C PRO A 72 5.30 -7.94 14.63
N VAL A 73 5.78 -7.13 13.69
CA VAL A 73 6.28 -7.58 12.38
C VAL A 73 7.79 -7.34 12.26
N PRO A 74 8.52 -8.19 11.52
CA PRO A 74 9.94 -7.96 11.24
C PRO A 74 10.15 -6.61 10.53
N GLU A 75 11.24 -5.92 10.88
CA GLU A 75 11.62 -4.68 10.21
C GLU A 75 12.16 -5.00 8.81
N TRP A 76 11.60 -4.34 7.80
CA TRP A 76 12.11 -4.33 6.44
C TRP A 76 13.10 -3.17 6.28
N VAL A 77 14.29 -3.50 5.77
CA VAL A 77 15.37 -2.54 5.53
C VAL A 77 15.56 -2.39 4.02
N PRO A 78 15.53 -1.16 3.47
CA PRO A 78 15.72 -0.93 2.05
C PRO A 78 17.15 -1.31 1.64
N SER A 79 17.29 -1.92 0.46
CA SER A 79 18.59 -2.42 -0.03
C SER A 79 19.24 -1.54 -1.10
N ASN A 80 18.46 -0.68 -1.78
CA ASN A 80 18.92 0.19 -2.85
C ASN A 80 18.30 1.60 -2.73
N ASP A 81 18.78 2.55 -3.54
CA ASP A 81 18.32 3.95 -3.47
C ASP A 81 16.83 4.10 -3.81
N GLU A 82 16.32 3.35 -4.77
CA GLU A 82 14.89 3.32 -5.11
C GLU A 82 14.03 2.90 -3.91
N ASP A 83 14.49 1.91 -3.14
CA ASP A 83 13.82 1.41 -1.94
C ASP A 83 13.84 2.43 -0.81
N ILE A 84 14.90 3.23 -0.72
CA ILE A 84 14.98 4.34 0.23
C ILE A 84 13.94 5.39 -0.15
N GLU A 85 13.84 5.77 -1.42
CA GLU A 85 12.83 6.74 -1.87
C GLU A 85 11.40 6.25 -1.64
N LEU A 86 11.13 4.97 -1.94
CA LEU A 86 9.83 4.34 -1.69
C LEU A 86 9.50 4.30 -0.20
N ARG A 87 10.48 4.00 0.66
CA ARG A 87 10.32 4.03 2.12
C ARG A 87 9.95 5.42 2.62
N GLU A 88 10.68 6.43 2.19
CA GLU A 88 10.42 7.83 2.55
C GLU A 88 9.03 8.29 2.08
N SER A 89 8.63 7.88 0.88
CA SER A 89 7.27 8.13 0.36
C SER A 89 6.20 7.48 1.24
N ALA A 90 6.41 6.22 1.65
CA ALA A 90 5.50 5.50 2.54
C ALA A 90 5.35 6.18 3.91
N ILE A 91 6.46 6.66 4.49
CA ILE A 91 6.48 7.38 5.76
C ILE A 91 5.71 8.70 5.63
N ARG A 92 5.91 9.47 4.56
CA ARG A 92 5.14 10.71 4.31
C ARG A 92 3.64 10.45 4.22
N LEU A 93 3.22 9.42 3.47
CA LEU A 93 1.81 9.01 3.37
C LEU A 93 1.22 8.60 4.73
N MET A 94 2.00 7.89 5.55
CA MET A 94 1.60 7.51 6.90
C MET A 94 1.37 8.72 7.80
N ASN A 95 2.30 9.68 7.79
CA ASN A 95 2.22 10.90 8.59
C ASN A 95 0.99 11.74 8.20
N MET A 96 0.75 11.93 6.91
CA MET A 96 -0.46 12.61 6.42
C MET A 96 -1.73 11.90 6.88
N ARG A 97 -1.76 10.55 6.84
CA ARG A 97 -2.89 9.78 7.36
C ARG A 97 -3.13 10.05 8.85
N LYS A 98 -2.07 10.12 9.65
CA LYS A 98 -2.16 10.36 11.10
C LYS A 98 -2.73 11.75 11.38
N GLN A 99 -2.30 12.76 10.63
CA GLN A 99 -2.82 14.12 10.72
C GLN A 99 -4.32 14.18 10.38
N ILE A 100 -4.73 13.60 9.25
CA ILE A 100 -6.15 13.54 8.85
C ILE A 100 -6.99 12.83 9.92
N GLY A 101 -6.48 11.74 10.49
CA GLY A 101 -7.18 11.02 11.57
C GLY A 101 -7.39 11.88 12.82
N GLN A 102 -6.37 12.64 13.23
CA GLN A 102 -6.45 13.55 14.37
C GLN A 102 -7.44 14.70 14.13
N GLU A 103 -7.44 15.28 12.93
CA GLU A 103 -8.40 16.31 12.55
C GLU A 103 -9.84 15.78 12.55
N MET A 104 -10.06 14.58 12.02
CA MET A 104 -11.38 13.93 12.04
C MET A 104 -11.86 13.64 13.47
N GLU A 105 -10.97 13.17 14.36
CA GLU A 105 -11.31 12.93 15.77
C GLU A 105 -11.68 14.22 16.52
N ALA A 106 -11.05 15.35 16.17
CA ALA A 106 -11.41 16.65 16.75
C ALA A 106 -12.86 17.04 16.44
N HIS A 107 -13.35 16.74 15.22
CA HIS A 107 -14.75 16.96 14.85
C HIS A 107 -15.72 16.00 15.56
N VAL A 108 -15.34 14.74 15.77
CA VAL A 108 -16.18 13.75 16.49
C VAL A 108 -16.33 14.14 17.97
N LYS A 109 -15.35 14.81 18.57
CA LYS A 109 -15.39 15.24 19.97
C LYS A 109 -16.50 16.27 20.26
N TYR A 110 -17.01 16.99 19.26
CA TYR A 110 -18.13 17.93 19.41
C TYR A 110 -19.52 17.28 19.24
N LEU A 111 -19.59 16.01 18.83
CA LEU A 111 -20.84 15.27 18.65
C LEU A 111 -21.14 14.30 19.81
N LYS A 112 -20.26 14.24 20.81
CA LYS A 112 -20.52 13.60 22.11
C LYS A 112 -20.81 14.66 23.16
#